data_AF-A0A2V7WCP3-F1
#
_entry.id   AF-A0A2V7WCP3-F1
#
_cell.length_a   1.000
_cell.length_b   1.000
_cell.length_c   1.000
_cell.angle_alpha   90.00
_cell.angle_beta   90.00
_cell.angle_gamma   90.00
#
_symmetry.space_group_name_H-M   'P 1'
#
loop_
_entity.id
_entity.type
_entity.pdbx_description
1 polymer ?
#
loop_
_entity_poly.entity_id
_entity_poly.type
_entity_poly.pdbx_seq_one_letter_code
_entity_poly.pdbx_strand_id
1 'polypeptide(L)'
;MANDNQTPRNSAAETEPQPAMLSPDEVVHELRALRARIPIPESAQVPIALRRRLAHVNADFITASVNAAGVSDTVQSALRRSDEDLRLEIDAAGRWVAAIDEMRALLQSMTTANVVRKQRIGLAALQTYQICQQLARDDANQPRLAVHIAEMKRLNKFGRRRKPATEPVPAPQPEPVPQTKTQ
;
A
#
# COMPACT_ATOMS: atom_id res chain seq x y z
N MET A 1 46.66 -52.42 28.07
CA MET A 1 46.67 -51.98 26.66
C MET A 1 45.21 -52.02 26.21
N ALA A 2 44.45 -50.95 26.47
CA ALA A 2 43.87 -50.00 25.49
C ALA A 2 43.00 -50.76 24.45
N ASN A 3 41.66 -50.82 24.49
CA ASN A 3 40.55 -49.87 24.72
C ASN A 3 40.40 -48.76 23.67
N ASP A 4 40.15 -49.16 22.42
CA ASP A 4 39.76 -48.26 21.32
C ASP A 4 38.23 -48.21 21.14
N ASN A 5 37.64 -47.34 21.96
CA ASN A 5 36.77 -46.23 21.56
C ASN A 5 35.84 -46.42 20.34
N GLN A 6 34.70 -47.09 20.52
CA GLN A 6 33.50 -46.81 19.72
C GLN A 6 32.80 -45.56 20.26
N THR A 7 33.11 -44.40 19.67
CA THR A 7 32.27 -43.21 19.81
C THR A 7 31.19 -43.25 18.73
N PRO A 8 29.88 -43.38 19.05
CA PRO A 8 28.86 -43.06 18.06
C PRO A 8 28.90 -41.55 17.83
N ARG A 9 29.28 -41.14 16.61
CA ARG A 9 29.08 -39.77 16.12
C ARG A 9 27.57 -39.53 16.05
N ASN A 10 27.03 -39.03 17.16
CA ASN A 10 25.72 -38.42 17.17
C ASN A 10 25.88 -37.06 16.46
N SER A 11 25.74 -37.06 15.13
CA SER A 11 25.57 -35.84 14.36
C SER A 11 24.26 -35.21 14.80
N ALA A 12 24.32 -34.36 15.83
CA ALA A 12 23.31 -33.35 16.06
C ALA A 12 23.30 -32.47 14.81
N ALA A 13 22.33 -32.71 13.93
CA ALA A 13 21.95 -31.71 12.95
C ALA A 13 21.53 -30.48 13.75
N GLU A 14 22.38 -29.45 13.75
CA GLU A 14 21.99 -28.11 14.15
C GLU A 14 20.80 -27.72 13.29
N THR A 15 19.60 -27.85 13.87
CA THR A 15 18.40 -27.26 13.31
C THR A 15 18.58 -25.77 13.52
N GLU A 16 19.11 -25.07 12.52
CA GLU A 16 19.08 -23.61 12.51
C GLU A 16 17.64 -23.17 12.80
N PRO A 17 17.41 -22.31 13.80
CA PRO A 17 16.07 -21.88 14.12
C PRO A 17 15.50 -21.15 12.90
N GLN A 18 14.44 -21.72 12.31
CA GLN A 18 13.71 -21.05 11.24
C GLN A 18 13.28 -19.66 11.74
N PRO A 19 13.46 -18.61 10.92
CA PRO A 19 13.09 -17.27 11.33
C PRO A 19 11.60 -17.26 11.71
N ALA A 20 11.32 -16.87 12.95
CA ALA A 20 9.96 -16.78 13.43
C ALA A 20 9.17 -15.78 12.56
N MET A 21 7.97 -16.17 12.13
CA MET A 21 7.10 -15.28 11.38
C MET A 21 6.65 -14.12 12.27
N LEU A 22 6.85 -12.89 11.81
CA LEU A 22 6.44 -11.70 12.54
C LEU A 22 4.91 -11.60 12.64
N SER A 23 4.42 -11.24 13.82
CA SER A 23 3.05 -10.81 14.03
C SER A 23 2.78 -9.44 13.38
N PRO A 24 1.51 -9.08 13.11
CA PRO A 24 1.18 -7.77 12.54
C PRO A 24 1.69 -6.58 13.38
N ASP A 25 1.67 -6.70 14.71
CA ASP A 25 2.11 -5.63 15.61
C ASP A 25 3.63 -5.45 15.59
N GLU A 26 4.38 -6.56 15.53
CA GLU A 26 5.83 -6.54 15.35
C GLU A 26 6.21 -5.92 13.99
N VAL A 27 5.50 -6.25 12.91
CA VAL A 27 5.73 -5.61 11.60
C VAL A 27 5.54 -4.09 11.69
N VAL A 28 4.51 -3.61 12.38
CA VAL A 28 4.29 -2.17 12.57
C VAL A 28 5.42 -1.54 13.40
N HIS A 29 5.91 -2.24 14.42
CA HIS A 29 7.04 -1.78 15.22
C HIS A 29 8.30 -1.63 14.36
N GLU A 30 8.65 -2.65 13.59
CA GLU A 30 9.81 -2.65 12.68
C GLU A 30 9.70 -1.55 11.62
N LEU A 31 8.51 -1.35 11.03
CA LEU A 31 8.30 -0.28 10.05
C LEU A 31 8.49 1.11 10.66
N ARG A 32 8.11 1.31 11.93
CA ARG A 32 8.35 2.57 12.64
C ARG A 32 9.83 2.78 12.94
N ALA A 33 10.52 1.72 13.38
CA ALA A 33 11.96 1.75 13.62
C ALA A 33 12.73 2.05 12.33
N LEU A 34 12.34 1.41 11.21
CA LEU A 34 12.90 1.67 9.89
C LEU A 34 12.65 3.12 9.47
N ARG A 35 11.41 3.63 9.60
CA ARG A 35 11.08 5.02 9.28
C ARG A 35 11.94 6.03 10.05
N ALA A 36 12.25 5.76 11.32
CA ALA A 36 13.10 6.64 12.13
C ALA A 36 14.56 6.69 11.64
N ARG A 37 15.00 5.70 10.86
CA ARG A 37 16.37 5.58 10.34
C ARG A 37 16.50 6.04 8.88
N ILE A 38 15.40 6.29 8.19
CA ILE A 38 15.43 6.79 6.81
C ILE A 38 15.69 8.30 6.82
N PRO A 39 16.75 8.79 6.15
CA PRO A 39 17.01 10.22 6.02
C PRO A 39 15.98 10.83 5.05
N ILE A 40 14.88 11.35 5.59
CA ILE A 40 13.85 12.04 4.80
C ILE A 40 14.28 13.51 4.66
N PRO A 41 14.65 13.98 3.45
CA PRO A 41 15.01 15.37 3.25
C PRO A 41 13.80 16.28 3.53
N GLU A 42 14.05 17.43 4.15
CA GLU A 42 13.02 18.45 4.31
C GLU A 42 12.53 18.94 2.95
N SER A 43 11.23 19.20 2.86
CA SER A 43 10.67 19.65 1.59
C SER A 43 11.16 21.07 1.30
N ALA A 44 11.89 21.27 0.20
CA ALA A 44 12.33 22.60 -0.24
C ALA A 44 11.12 23.56 -0.33
N GLN A 45 11.28 24.84 0.00
CA GLN A 45 10.23 25.88 -0.02
C GLN A 45 9.79 26.27 -1.45
N VAL A 46 9.56 25.29 -2.31
CA VAL A 46 9.14 25.42 -3.69
C VAL A 46 7.65 25.08 -3.78
N PRO A 47 6.83 25.80 -4.57
CA PRO A 47 5.42 25.44 -4.78
C PRO A 47 5.27 24.00 -5.30
N ILE A 48 4.22 23.29 -4.86
CA ILE A 48 3.97 21.88 -5.19
C ILE A 48 3.99 21.61 -6.71
N ALA A 49 3.39 22.51 -7.49
CA ALA A 49 3.34 22.40 -8.94
C ALA A 49 4.74 22.42 -9.57
N LEU A 50 5.63 23.28 -9.06
CA LEU A 50 7.01 23.37 -9.54
C LEU A 50 7.85 22.18 -9.08
N ARG A 51 7.65 21.68 -7.85
CA ARG A 51 8.31 20.45 -7.35
C ARG A 51 8.07 19.26 -8.29
N ARG A 52 6.82 19.05 -8.72
CA ARG A 52 6.48 17.97 -9.66
C ARG A 52 7.20 18.12 -11.00
N ARG A 53 7.25 19.35 -11.53
CA ARG A 53 7.97 19.62 -12.80
C ARG A 53 9.46 19.33 -12.66
N LEU A 54 10.08 19.77 -11.57
CA LEU A 54 11.51 19.55 -11.29
C LEU A 54 11.83 18.05 -11.13
N ALA A 55 10.94 17.27 -10.54
CA ALA A 55 11.10 15.82 -10.38
C ALA A 55 10.99 15.03 -11.69
N HIS A 56 10.50 15.65 -12.77
CA HIS A 56 10.33 15.02 -14.09
C HIS A 56 11.18 15.67 -15.18
N VAL A 57 12.25 16.37 -14.78
CA VAL A 57 13.24 16.88 -15.74
C VAL A 57 13.88 15.70 -16.48
N ASN A 58 14.11 15.90 -17.77
CA ASN A 58 14.71 14.89 -18.64
C ASN A 58 16.12 14.49 -18.12
N ALA A 59 16.42 13.19 -18.12
CA ALA A 59 17.67 12.67 -17.58
C ALA A 59 18.91 13.15 -18.37
N ASP A 60 18.84 13.21 -19.70
CA ASP A 60 19.94 13.69 -20.55
C ASP A 60 20.23 15.16 -20.28
N PHE A 61 19.19 15.97 -20.03
CA PHE A 61 19.34 17.35 -19.62
C PHE A 61 20.07 17.47 -18.27
N ILE A 62 19.74 16.61 -17.29
CA ILE A 62 20.41 16.57 -15.99
C ILE A 62 21.89 16.23 -16.18
N THR A 63 22.19 15.15 -16.90
CA THR A 63 23.57 14.72 -17.17
C THR A 63 24.37 15.79 -17.90
N ALA A 64 23.81 16.41 -18.94
CA ALA A 64 24.46 17.50 -19.66
C ALA A 64 24.72 18.72 -18.75
N SER A 65 23.77 19.08 -17.89
CA SER A 65 23.91 20.18 -16.94
C SER A 65 25.00 19.93 -15.90
N VAL A 66 25.09 18.70 -15.37
CA VAL A 66 26.15 18.31 -14.43
C VAL A 66 27.52 18.32 -15.10
N ASN A 67 27.62 17.82 -16.34
CA ASN A 67 28.86 17.88 -17.11
C ASN A 67 29.29 19.33 -17.39
N ALA A 68 28.35 20.23 -17.69
CA ALA A 68 28.62 21.65 -17.86
C ALA A 68 29.11 22.32 -16.57
N ALA A 69 28.56 21.93 -15.41
CA ALA A 69 29.06 22.38 -14.12
C ALA A 69 30.49 21.87 -13.84
N GLY A 70 30.79 20.63 -14.24
CA GLY A 70 32.12 20.02 -14.06
C GLY A 70 33.26 20.72 -14.82
N VAL A 71 32.94 21.46 -15.89
CA VAL A 71 33.95 22.18 -16.69
C VAL A 71 34.08 23.67 -16.35
N SER A 72 33.29 24.18 -15.39
CA SER A 72 33.27 25.62 -15.05
C SER A 72 33.19 25.86 -13.55
N ASP A 73 34.30 26.30 -12.97
CA ASP A 73 34.38 26.73 -11.56
C ASP A 73 33.41 27.88 -11.24
N THR A 74 33.15 28.76 -12.21
CA THR A 74 32.18 29.85 -12.07
C THR A 74 30.76 29.31 -11.85
N VAL A 75 30.37 28.27 -12.58
CA VAL A 75 29.06 27.62 -12.43
C VAL A 75 28.98 26.91 -11.07
N GLN A 76 30.01 26.17 -10.66
CA GLN A 76 30.03 25.50 -9.36
C GLN A 76 29.95 26.49 -8.19
N SER A 77 30.70 27.60 -8.28
CA SER A 77 30.67 28.68 -7.29
C SER A 77 29.29 29.34 -7.22
N ALA A 78 28.66 29.59 -8.36
CA ALA A 78 27.30 30.15 -8.43
C ALA A 78 26.25 29.19 -7.85
N LEU A 79 26.38 27.89 -8.10
CA LEU A 79 25.49 26.85 -7.56
C LEU A 79 25.77 26.53 -6.08
N ARG A 80 26.94 26.95 -5.57
CA ARG A 80 27.48 26.56 -4.25
C ARG A 80 27.49 25.03 -4.05
N ARG A 81 27.73 24.31 -5.14
CA ARG A 81 27.77 22.84 -5.21
C ARG A 81 28.78 22.43 -6.28
N SER A 82 29.55 21.40 -5.97
CA SER A 82 30.46 20.80 -6.96
C SER A 82 29.70 19.88 -7.92
N ASP A 83 30.31 19.53 -9.06
CA ASP A 83 29.77 18.49 -9.94
C ASP A 83 29.78 17.11 -9.28
N GLU A 84 30.76 16.85 -8.40
CA GLU A 84 30.81 15.64 -7.57
C GLU A 84 29.59 15.53 -6.65
N ASP A 85 29.23 16.61 -5.93
CA ASP A 85 28.04 16.63 -5.07
C ASP A 85 26.77 16.30 -5.86
N LEU A 86 26.62 16.88 -7.06
CA LEU A 86 25.46 16.65 -7.92
C LEU A 86 25.41 15.21 -8.42
N ARG A 87 26.56 14.60 -8.77
CA ARG A 87 26.63 13.19 -9.17
C ARG A 87 26.28 12.26 -8.02
N LEU A 88 26.76 12.55 -6.81
CA LEU A 88 26.42 11.79 -5.61
C LEU A 88 24.91 11.85 -5.30
N GLU A 89 24.29 13.02 -5.48
CA GLU A 89 22.85 13.19 -5.27
C GLU A 89 22.01 12.41 -6.31
N ILE A 90 22.45 12.39 -7.57
CA ILE A 90 21.83 11.58 -8.63
C ILE A 90 21.93 10.08 -8.32
N ASP A 91 23.11 9.60 -7.95
CA ASP A 91 23.31 8.19 -7.60
C ASP A 91 22.48 7.78 -6.37
N ALA A 92 22.46 8.62 -5.33
CA ALA A 92 21.64 8.40 -4.16
C ALA A 92 20.15 8.34 -4.53
N ALA A 93 19.65 9.26 -5.37
CA ALA A 93 18.28 9.25 -5.84
C ALA A 93 17.95 7.94 -6.59
N GLY A 94 18.85 7.46 -7.44
CA GLY A 94 18.70 6.17 -8.13
C GLY A 94 18.61 4.98 -7.16
N ARG A 95 19.48 4.91 -6.15
CA ARG A 95 19.43 3.85 -5.13
C ARG A 95 18.15 3.89 -4.30
N TRP A 96 17.62 5.09 -4.02
CA TRP A 96 16.33 5.23 -3.34
C TRP A 96 15.15 4.72 -4.18
N VAL A 97 15.19 4.80 -5.51
CA VAL A 97 14.16 4.21 -6.37
C VAL A 97 14.06 2.71 -6.15
N ALA A 98 15.20 2.00 -6.16
CA ALA A 98 15.22 0.55 -5.92
C ALA A 98 14.64 0.18 -4.53
N ALA A 99 15.00 0.94 -3.49
CA ALA A 99 14.44 0.73 -2.15
C ALA A 99 12.92 0.99 -2.08
N ILE A 100 12.44 2.01 -2.80
CA ILE A 100 11.01 2.32 -2.91
C ILE A 100 10.27 1.18 -3.62
N ASP A 101 10.83 0.65 -4.70
CA ASP A 101 10.20 -0.43 -5.47
C ASP A 101 10.08 -1.71 -4.64
N GLU A 102 11.12 -2.05 -3.87
CA GLU A 102 11.06 -3.19 -2.93
C GLU A 102 9.98 -2.99 -1.86
N MET A 103 9.88 -1.78 -1.28
CA MET A 103 8.83 -1.47 -0.30
C MET A 103 7.43 -1.56 -0.90
N ARG A 104 7.26 -1.17 -2.17
CA ARG A 104 5.98 -1.34 -2.90
C ARG A 104 5.66 -2.81 -3.12
N ALA A 105 6.65 -3.62 -3.50
CA ALA A 105 6.47 -5.06 -3.70
C ALA A 105 6.07 -5.76 -2.39
N LEU A 106 6.71 -5.39 -1.27
CA LEU A 106 6.34 -5.86 0.06
C LEU A 106 4.89 -5.48 0.41
N LEU A 107 4.52 -4.21 0.23
CA LEU A 107 3.17 -3.72 0.51
C LEU A 107 2.12 -4.45 -0.33
N GLN A 108 2.40 -4.70 -1.61
CA GLN A 108 1.51 -5.43 -2.50
C GLN A 108 1.32 -6.87 -2.04
N SER A 109 2.40 -7.52 -1.59
CA SER A 109 2.37 -8.88 -1.05
C SER A 109 1.53 -8.95 0.23
N MET A 110 1.72 -8.01 1.16
CA MET A 110 0.94 -7.92 2.40
C MET A 110 -0.55 -7.67 2.13
N THR A 111 -0.85 -6.81 1.16
CA THR A 111 -2.22 -6.50 0.74
C THR A 111 -2.90 -7.74 0.18
N THR A 112 -2.22 -8.46 -0.73
CA THR A 112 -2.71 -9.71 -1.32
C THR A 112 -2.97 -10.76 -0.24
N ALA A 113 -2.04 -10.94 0.70
CA ALA A 113 -2.23 -11.86 1.82
C ALA A 113 -3.44 -11.48 2.70
N ASN A 114 -3.67 -10.20 2.95
CA ASN A 114 -4.84 -9.74 3.71
C ASN A 114 -6.16 -10.00 2.97
N VAL A 115 -6.17 -9.85 1.64
CA VAL A 115 -7.33 -10.22 0.82
C VAL A 115 -7.65 -11.71 0.99
N VAL A 116 -6.65 -12.59 0.93
CA VAL A 116 -6.85 -14.03 1.15
C VAL A 116 -7.39 -14.32 2.55
N ARG A 117 -6.86 -13.66 3.60
CA ARG A 117 -7.40 -13.80 4.97
C ARG A 117 -8.88 -13.40 5.04
N LYS A 118 -9.25 -12.27 4.43
CA LYS A 118 -10.65 -11.79 4.37
C LYS A 118 -11.56 -12.72 3.56
N GLN A 119 -11.06 -13.28 2.45
CA GLN A 119 -11.80 -14.27 1.66
C GLN A 119 -12.11 -15.52 2.47
N ARG A 120 -11.13 -16.04 3.23
CA ARG A 120 -11.34 -17.19 4.13
C ARG A 120 -12.38 -16.89 5.21
N ILE A 121 -12.30 -15.73 5.84
CA ILE A 121 -13.31 -15.29 6.84
C ILE A 121 -14.69 -15.16 6.20
N GLY A 122 -14.77 -14.56 5.00
CA GLY A 122 -16.02 -14.41 4.26
C GLY A 122 -16.65 -15.76 3.90
N LEU A 123 -15.86 -16.73 3.44
CA LEU A 123 -16.33 -18.08 3.16
C LEU A 123 -16.85 -18.76 4.44
N ALA A 124 -16.09 -18.68 5.52
CA ALA A 124 -16.50 -19.23 6.81
C ALA A 124 -17.83 -18.62 7.28
N ALA A 125 -18.00 -17.29 7.17
CA ALA A 125 -19.26 -16.62 7.53
C ALA A 125 -20.45 -17.09 6.68
N LEU A 126 -20.24 -17.31 5.36
CA LEU A 126 -21.29 -17.85 4.48
C LEU A 126 -21.66 -19.29 4.84
N GLN A 127 -20.66 -20.13 5.15
CA GLN A 127 -20.88 -21.50 5.60
C GLN A 127 -21.63 -21.52 6.93
N THR A 128 -21.26 -20.67 7.89
CA THR A 128 -21.97 -20.52 9.16
C THR A 128 -23.44 -20.17 8.93
N TYR A 129 -23.73 -19.20 8.05
CA TYR A 129 -25.11 -18.84 7.71
C TYR A 129 -25.91 -20.03 7.16
N GLN A 130 -25.34 -20.79 6.22
CA GLN A 130 -25.97 -21.96 5.62
C GLN A 130 -26.22 -23.07 6.66
N ILE A 131 -25.24 -23.34 7.52
CA ILE A 131 -25.38 -24.32 8.61
C ILE A 131 -26.50 -23.88 9.57
N CYS A 132 -26.54 -22.61 9.97
CA CYS A 132 -27.63 -22.10 10.81
C CYS A 132 -29.00 -22.27 10.16
N GLN A 133 -29.13 -21.98 8.86
CA GLN A 133 -30.39 -22.21 8.14
C GLN A 133 -30.82 -23.67 8.13
N GLN A 134 -29.86 -24.59 7.95
CA GLN A 134 -30.14 -26.03 7.96
C GLN A 134 -30.56 -26.51 9.35
N LEU A 135 -29.87 -26.06 10.41
CA LEU A 135 -30.16 -26.43 11.79
C LEU A 135 -31.49 -25.84 12.28
N ALA A 136 -31.86 -24.64 11.83
CA ALA A 136 -33.12 -23.99 12.21
C ALA A 136 -34.38 -24.68 11.63
N ARG A 137 -34.21 -25.74 10.82
CA ARG A 137 -35.31 -26.62 10.40
C ARG A 137 -35.76 -27.57 11.51
N ASP A 138 -34.93 -27.78 12.52
CA ASP A 138 -35.27 -28.53 13.73
C ASP A 138 -35.88 -27.58 14.76
N ASP A 139 -37.07 -27.92 15.27
CA ASP A 139 -37.83 -27.14 16.25
C ASP A 139 -37.04 -26.88 17.54
N ALA A 140 -36.08 -27.77 17.90
CA ALA A 140 -35.22 -27.57 19.06
C ALA A 140 -34.22 -26.41 18.89
N ASN A 141 -33.78 -26.14 17.66
CA ASN A 141 -32.75 -25.14 17.35
C ASN A 141 -33.34 -23.83 16.81
N GLN A 142 -34.55 -23.87 16.25
CA GLN A 142 -35.21 -22.75 15.60
C GLN A 142 -35.27 -21.48 16.47
N PRO A 143 -35.71 -21.52 17.75
CA PRO A 143 -35.89 -20.29 18.53
C PRO A 143 -34.58 -19.54 18.80
N ARG A 144 -33.47 -20.28 18.90
CA ARG A 144 -32.13 -19.73 19.17
C ARG A 144 -31.47 -19.16 17.92
N LEU A 145 -31.73 -19.74 16.75
CA LEU A 145 -31.05 -19.37 15.50
C LEU A 145 -31.83 -18.35 14.66
N ALA A 146 -33.15 -18.26 14.80
CA ALA A 146 -34.01 -17.42 13.96
C ALA A 146 -33.57 -15.95 13.96
N VAL A 147 -33.28 -15.37 15.13
CA VAL A 147 -32.84 -13.97 15.28
C VAL A 147 -31.50 -13.73 14.55
N HIS A 148 -30.53 -14.63 14.72
CA HIS A 148 -29.22 -14.50 14.08
C HIS A 148 -29.28 -14.68 12.56
N ILE A 149 -30.11 -15.59 12.06
CA ILE A 149 -30.33 -15.78 10.62
C ILE A 149 -30.98 -14.54 9.99
N ALA A 150 -31.97 -13.95 10.66
CA ALA A 150 -32.60 -12.72 10.19
C ALA A 150 -31.59 -11.56 10.11
N GLU A 151 -30.75 -11.40 11.13
CA GLU A 151 -29.72 -10.37 11.16
C GLU A 151 -28.64 -10.59 10.09
N MET A 152 -28.14 -11.83 9.96
CA MET A 152 -27.19 -12.18 8.89
C MET A 152 -27.78 -11.92 7.50
N LYS A 153 -29.06 -12.24 7.28
CA LYS A 153 -29.75 -11.97 6.01
C LYS A 153 -29.87 -10.47 5.73
N ARG A 154 -30.13 -9.65 6.76
CA ARG A 154 -30.21 -8.18 6.66
C ARG A 154 -28.86 -7.55 6.30
N LEU A 155 -27.79 -8.04 6.93
CA LEU A 155 -26.42 -7.53 6.76
C LEU A 155 -25.75 -8.04 5.48
N ASN A 156 -26.16 -9.19 4.97
CA ASN A 156 -25.59 -9.78 3.77
C ASN A 156 -25.94 -8.93 2.53
N LYS A 157 -24.93 -8.21 2.03
CA LYS A 157 -25.00 -7.41 0.79
C LYS A 157 -24.25 -8.06 -0.38
N PHE A 158 -23.82 -9.32 -0.26
CA PHE A 158 -23.17 -10.03 -1.36
C PHE A 158 -24.09 -9.99 -2.60
N GLY A 159 -23.58 -9.40 -3.69
CA GLY A 159 -24.31 -9.29 -4.96
C GLY A 159 -25.33 -8.15 -5.11
N ARG A 160 -25.63 -7.35 -4.07
CA ARG A 160 -26.44 -6.14 -4.26
C ARG A 160 -25.57 -5.02 -4.85
N ARG A 161 -25.44 -5.03 -6.18
CA ARG A 161 -24.95 -3.90 -6.97
C ARG A 161 -25.73 -2.66 -6.49
N ARG A 162 -25.04 -1.67 -5.91
CA ARG A 162 -25.64 -0.35 -5.70
C ARG A 162 -26.12 0.10 -7.09
N LYS A 163 -27.44 0.17 -7.30
CA LYS A 163 -27.96 0.88 -8.46
C LYS A 163 -27.38 2.29 -8.38
N PRO A 164 -26.70 2.80 -9.42
CA PRO A 164 -26.35 4.21 -9.45
C PRO A 164 -27.64 4.99 -9.24
N ALA A 165 -27.60 5.97 -8.34
CA ALA A 165 -28.73 6.87 -8.17
C ALA A 165 -28.93 7.58 -9.50
N THR A 166 -30.10 7.41 -10.12
CA THR A 166 -30.52 8.24 -11.24
C THR A 166 -30.54 9.68 -10.71
N GLU A 167 -29.70 10.56 -11.27
CA GLU A 167 -29.77 11.98 -10.97
C GLU A 167 -31.18 12.48 -11.31
N PRO A 168 -31.82 13.28 -10.43
CA PRO A 168 -33.09 13.89 -10.74
C PRO A 168 -32.90 14.81 -11.95
N VAL A 169 -33.67 14.56 -13.02
CA VAL A 169 -33.72 15.44 -14.20
C VAL A 169 -34.06 16.86 -13.73
N PRO A 170 -33.29 17.90 -14.09
CA PRO A 170 -33.63 19.27 -13.76
C PRO A 170 -34.98 19.64 -14.36
N ALA A 171 -35.83 20.32 -13.58
CA ALA A 171 -37.12 20.80 -14.05
C ALA A 171 -36.95 21.75 -15.27
N PRO A 172 -37.90 21.77 -16.22
CA PRO A 172 -37.85 22.67 -17.37
C PRO A 172 -37.76 24.13 -16.91
N GLN A 173 -36.79 24.88 -17.45
CA GLN A 173 -36.72 26.33 -17.23
C GLN A 173 -37.94 27.00 -17.89
N PRO A 174 -38.60 27.96 -17.22
CA PRO A 174 -39.67 28.75 -17.85
C PRO A 174 -39.10 29.64 -18.96
N GLU A 175 -39.81 29.68 -20.09
CA GLU A 175 -39.47 30.46 -21.29
C GLU A 175 -39.39 31.97 -20.99
N PRO A 176 -38.47 32.70 -21.64
CA PRO A 176 -38.37 34.15 -21.49
C PRO A 176 -39.58 34.86 -22.12
N VAL A 177 -40.25 35.69 -21.32
CA VAL A 177 -41.36 36.55 -21.71
C VAL A 177 -40.87 37.60 -22.73
N PRO A 178 -41.53 37.81 -23.88
CA PRO A 178 -41.10 38.79 -24.86
C PRO A 178 -41.21 40.22 -24.31
N GLN A 179 -40.13 40.99 -24.39
CA GLN A 179 -40.13 42.42 -24.07
C GLN A 179 -40.81 43.21 -25.18
N THR A 180 -41.96 43.79 -24.87
CA THR A 180 -42.66 44.76 -25.72
C THR A 180 -41.87 46.07 -25.76
N LYS A 181 -41.37 46.45 -26.94
CA LYS A 181 -40.86 47.79 -27.22
C LYS A 181 -42.03 48.77 -27.29
N THR A 182 -41.97 49.87 -26.55
CA THR A 182 -42.78 51.06 -26.82
C THR A 182 -41.89 52.30 -26.71
N GLN A 183 -42.17 53.23 -27.62
CA GLN A 183 -41.45 54.45 -28.02
C GLN A 183 -41.11 55.41 -26.88
#